data_AF-A0A533V755-F1
#
_entry.id   AF-A0A533V755-F1
#
_cell.length_a   1.000
_cell.length_b   1.000
_cell.length_c   1.000
_cell.angle_alpha   90.00
_cell.angle_beta   90.00
_cell.angle_gamma   90.00
#
_symmetry.space_group_name_H-M   'P 1'
#
loop_
_entity.id
_entity.type
_entity.pdbx_description
1 polymer ?
#
loop_
_entity_poly.entity_id
_entity_poly.type
_entity_poly.pdbx_seq_one_letter_code
_entity_poly.pdbx_strand_id
1 'polypeptide(L)'
;MSTVHSSHCNGLEDYYSTKDDHVVKKAFTPMRISHLMAFNIKENNDQISGILSIELDYYQYDGNIKYRDIHYSDPRLIKHIEGNPRVMKNIDAYLRKNLLESEYGIKF
;
A
#
# COMPACT_ATOMS: atom_id res chain seq x y z
N MET A 1 18.83 -0.60 51.83
CA MET A 1 18.34 -0.49 50.44
C MET A 1 18.44 -1.88 49.85
N SER A 2 17.31 -2.60 49.83
CA SER A 2 17.23 -3.96 49.31
C SER A 2 16.04 -4.00 48.35
N THR A 3 16.31 -4.12 47.06
CA THR A 3 15.28 -4.44 46.07
C THR A 3 15.58 -5.82 45.53
N VAL A 4 14.79 -6.77 46.03
CA VAL A 4 14.69 -8.13 45.52
C VAL A 4 13.94 -8.06 44.20
N HIS A 5 14.64 -8.33 43.10
CA HIS A 5 14.00 -8.67 41.83
C HIS A 5 14.07 -10.18 41.67
N SER A 6 12.93 -10.85 41.71
CA SER A 6 12.76 -12.18 41.15
C SER A 6 11.30 -12.37 40.80
N SER A 7 10.98 -12.10 39.54
CA SER A 7 9.81 -12.64 38.88
C SER A 7 10.33 -13.60 37.83
N HIS A 8 10.37 -14.88 38.19
CA HIS A 8 10.42 -15.98 37.23
C HIS A 8 9.19 -15.90 36.33
N CYS A 9 9.39 -16.02 35.01
CA CYS A 9 8.49 -16.83 34.20
C CYS A 9 9.25 -17.41 33.01
N ASN A 10 9.49 -18.71 33.15
CA ASN A 10 9.88 -19.77 32.23
C ASN A 10 9.93 -19.48 30.72
N GLY A 11 11.07 -19.87 30.14
CA GLY A 11 11.10 -21.06 29.28
C GLY A 11 10.77 -20.83 27.81
N LEU A 12 11.81 -20.62 27.02
CA LEU A 12 12.08 -21.39 25.79
C LEU A 12 13.49 -21.04 25.29
N GLU A 13 14.51 -21.45 26.03
CA GLU A 13 15.82 -21.64 25.43
C GLU A 13 15.73 -22.88 24.52
N ASP A 14 16.42 -22.82 23.38
CA ASP A 14 16.68 -23.91 22.44
C ASP A 14 15.61 -24.23 21.36
N TYR A 15 15.37 -23.31 20.42
CA TYR A 15 15.21 -23.71 19.00
C TYR A 15 15.34 -22.52 18.04
N TYR A 16 15.96 -22.75 16.87
CA TYR A 16 16.33 -21.82 15.78
C TYR A 16 17.69 -21.15 15.96
N SER A 17 18.79 -21.86 15.69
CA SER A 17 19.31 -22.12 14.34
C SER A 17 19.46 -20.83 13.53
N THR A 18 20.69 -20.34 13.51
CA THR A 18 21.33 -19.42 12.56
C THR A 18 20.72 -19.54 11.16
N LYS A 19 19.73 -18.69 10.83
CA LYS A 19 19.19 -18.54 9.48
C LYS A 19 18.93 -17.08 9.19
N ASP A 20 19.95 -16.45 8.63
CA ASP A 20 19.80 -15.45 7.57
C ASP A 20 18.86 -14.25 7.86
N ASP A 21 19.36 -13.30 8.65
CA ASP A 21 18.74 -11.98 8.87
C ASP A 21 18.36 -11.24 7.57
N HIS A 22 19.00 -11.58 6.44
CA HIS A 22 18.70 -11.00 5.14
C HIS A 22 17.36 -11.48 4.55
N VAL A 23 16.96 -12.72 4.83
CA VAL A 23 15.69 -13.28 4.31
C VAL A 23 14.50 -12.69 5.07
N VAL A 24 14.64 -12.54 6.38
CA VAL A 24 13.59 -11.95 7.23
C VAL A 24 13.41 -10.46 6.92
N LYS A 25 14.50 -9.69 6.77
CA LYS A 25 14.40 -8.26 6.42
C LYS A 25 13.72 -8.01 5.06
N LYS A 26 13.94 -8.87 4.07
CA LYS A 26 13.32 -8.73 2.74
C LYS A 26 11.79 -8.92 2.78
N ALA A 27 11.27 -9.71 3.72
CA ALA A 27 9.83 -9.92 3.90
C ALA A 27 9.11 -8.72 4.56
N PHE A 28 9.84 -7.84 5.25
CA PHE A 28 9.26 -6.69 5.97
C PHE A 28 9.49 -5.34 5.29
N THR A 29 10.33 -5.27 4.25
CA THR A 29 10.49 -4.03 3.48
C THR A 29 9.31 -3.84 2.55
N PRO A 30 8.55 -2.73 2.66
CA PRO A 30 7.46 -2.46 1.73
C PRO A 30 7.99 -2.25 0.31
N MET A 31 7.26 -2.76 -0.67
CA MET A 31 7.51 -2.43 -2.06
C MET A 31 6.90 -1.06 -2.36
N ARG A 32 7.72 -0.14 -2.89
CA ARG A 32 7.24 1.16 -3.33
C ARG A 32 6.75 1.06 -4.77
N ILE A 33 5.51 1.48 -4.99
CA ILE A 33 4.92 1.56 -6.32
C ILE A 33 4.51 3.00 -6.61
N SER A 34 4.87 3.45 -7.81
CA SER A 34 4.38 4.69 -8.41
C SER A 34 3.48 4.34 -9.59
N HIS A 35 2.27 4.88 -9.62
CA HIS A 35 1.30 4.60 -10.66
C HIS A 35 0.70 5.89 -11.23
N LEU A 36 0.55 5.93 -12.56
CA LEU A 36 -0.04 7.05 -13.29
C LEU A 36 -1.33 6.58 -13.95
N MET A 37 -2.42 7.29 -13.69
CA MET A 37 -3.74 7.03 -14.27
C MET A 37 -4.24 8.26 -15.01
N ALA A 38 -4.63 8.09 -16.27
CA ALA A 38 -5.28 9.15 -17.04
C ALA A 38 -6.79 9.10 -16.84
N PHE A 39 -7.39 10.26 -16.60
CA PHE A 39 -8.82 10.44 -16.43
C PHE A 39 -9.36 11.40 -17.48
N ASN A 40 -10.56 11.07 -17.97
CA ASN A 40 -11.39 11.96 -18.78
C ASN A 40 -12.70 12.18 -18.04
N ILE A 41 -12.98 13.42 -17.68
CA ILE A 41 -14.17 13.82 -16.93
C ILE A 41 -14.98 14.77 -17.80
N LYS A 42 -16.29 14.67 -17.76
CA LYS A 42 -17.20 15.67 -18.33
C LYS A 42 -17.76 16.54 -17.21
N GLU A 43 -17.53 17.84 -17.28
CA GLU A 43 -18.12 18.84 -16.38
C GLU A 43 -18.69 19.99 -17.23
N ASN A 44 -19.99 20.29 -17.09
CA ASN A 44 -20.66 21.42 -17.76
C ASN A 44 -20.40 21.53 -19.28
N ASN A 45 -20.56 20.42 -20.02
CA ASN A 45 -20.24 20.28 -21.46
C ASN A 45 -18.76 20.34 -21.84
N ASP A 46 -17.85 20.63 -20.91
CA ASP A 46 -16.41 20.57 -21.15
C ASP A 46 -15.85 19.20 -20.81
N GLN A 47 -14.92 18.73 -21.64
CA GLN A 47 -14.13 17.53 -21.36
C GLN A 47 -12.81 17.95 -20.74
N ILE A 48 -12.56 17.45 -19.54
CA ILE A 48 -11.33 17.65 -18.79
C ILE A 48 -10.54 16.35 -18.86
N SER A 49 -9.32 16.43 -19.36
CA SER A 49 -8.35 15.34 -19.33
C SER A 49 -7.27 15.67 -18.32
N GLY A 50 -6.92 14.71 -17.47
CA GLY A 50 -5.80 14.91 -16.55
C GLY A 50 -5.29 13.60 -15.96
N ILE A 51 -4.21 13.71 -15.21
CA ILE A 51 -3.42 12.60 -14.70
C ILE A 51 -3.50 12.60 -13.18
N LEU A 52 -3.70 11.41 -12.62
CA LEU A 52 -3.55 11.10 -11.21
C LEU A 52 -2.27 10.29 -11.05
N SER A 53 -1.34 10.82 -10.26
CA SER A 53 -0.13 10.14 -9.84
C SER A 53 -0.29 9.67 -8.41
N ILE A 54 -0.02 8.39 -8.14
CA ILE A 54 -0.11 7.82 -6.81
C ILE A 54 1.21 7.15 -6.47
N GLU A 55 1.75 7.48 -5.31
CA GLU A 55 2.81 6.72 -4.67
C GLU A 55 2.25 5.96 -3.48
N LEU A 56 2.54 4.66 -3.41
CA LEU A 56 2.09 3.79 -2.34
C LEU A 56 3.18 2.83 -1.89
N ASP A 57 3.12 2.47 -0.61
CA ASP A 57 3.88 1.37 -0.02
C ASP A 57 2.97 0.15 0.07
N TYR A 58 3.36 -0.95 -0.56
CA TYR A 58 2.72 -2.25 -0.45
C TYR A 58 3.49 -3.16 0.51
N TYR A 59 2.78 -3.69 1.50
CA TYR A 59 3.32 -4.60 2.49
C TYR A 59 2.93 -6.03 2.12
N GLN A 60 3.86 -6.78 1.54
CA GLN A 60 3.62 -8.15 1.05
C GLN A 60 3.21 -9.11 2.18
N TYR A 61 3.64 -8.86 3.41
CA TYR A 61 3.36 -9.71 4.56
C TYR A 61 1.87 -9.80 4.93
N ASP A 62 1.13 -8.69 4.84
CA ASP A 62 -0.28 -8.60 5.25
C ASP A 62 -1.20 -8.07 4.14
N GLY A 63 -0.65 -7.76 2.96
CA GLY A 63 -1.39 -7.20 1.84
C GLY A 63 -1.85 -5.76 2.06
N ASN A 64 -1.32 -5.05 3.07
CA ASN A 64 -1.69 -3.67 3.33
C ASN A 64 -1.08 -2.72 2.31
N ILE A 65 -1.85 -1.70 1.95
CA ILE A 65 -1.43 -0.61 1.08
C ILE A 65 -1.49 0.67 1.90
N LYS A 66 -0.41 1.45 1.88
CA LYS A 66 -0.38 2.81 2.42
C LYS A 66 -0.11 3.80 1.30
N TYR A 67 -1.06 4.68 1.08
CA TYR A 67 -0.90 5.81 0.17
C TYR A 67 0.09 6.81 0.81
N ARG A 68 1.17 7.14 0.09
CA ARG A 68 2.18 8.10 0.54
C ARG A 68 1.94 9.48 -0.04
N ASP A 69 1.75 9.54 -1.35
CA ASP A 69 1.55 10.78 -2.08
C ASP A 69 0.53 10.58 -3.19
N ILE A 70 -0.28 11.61 -3.40
CA ILE A 70 -1.33 11.62 -4.42
C ILE A 70 -1.28 13.00 -5.07
N HIS A 71 -0.97 13.02 -6.36
CA HIS A 71 -0.86 14.25 -7.14
C HIS A 71 -1.85 14.24 -8.30
N TYR A 72 -2.55 15.36 -8.46
CA TYR A 72 -3.50 15.57 -9.56
C TYR A 72 -2.94 16.65 -10.48
N SER A 73 -2.90 16.36 -11.78
CA SER A 73 -2.47 17.34 -12.78
C SER A 73 -3.45 18.50 -12.94
N ASP A 74 -4.73 18.29 -12.60
CA ASP A 74 -5.80 19.28 -12.64
C ASP A 74 -6.60 19.22 -11.32
N PRO A 75 -6.73 20.32 -10.56
CA PRO A 75 -7.48 20.36 -9.30
C PRO A 75 -8.95 19.91 -9.43
N ARG A 76 -9.56 20.05 -10.61
CA ARG A 76 -10.96 19.64 -10.86
C ARG A 76 -11.13 18.12 -10.79
N LEU A 77 -10.06 17.35 -10.96
CA LEU A 77 -10.05 15.90 -10.75
C LEU A 77 -10.37 15.53 -9.30
N ILE A 78 -9.88 16.31 -8.33
CA ILE A 78 -10.05 16.03 -6.90
C ILE A 78 -11.54 15.90 -6.55
N LYS A 79 -12.36 16.86 -7.01
CA LYS A 79 -13.81 16.84 -6.80
C LYS A 79 -14.48 15.60 -7.39
N HIS A 80 -14.05 15.14 -8.55
CA HIS A 80 -14.68 14.02 -9.25
C HIS A 80 -14.18 12.66 -8.79
N ILE A 81 -12.95 12.60 -8.30
CA ILE A 81 -12.31 11.39 -7.82
C ILE A 81 -12.60 11.24 -6.32
N GLU A 82 -12.10 12.14 -5.48
CA GLU A 82 -12.26 12.06 -4.03
C GLU A 82 -13.69 12.39 -3.57
N GLY A 83 -14.37 13.32 -4.27
CA GLY A 83 -15.77 13.63 -4.00
C GLY A 83 -16.75 12.53 -4.44
N ASN A 84 -16.27 11.47 -5.11
CA ASN A 84 -17.08 10.33 -5.51
C ASN A 84 -16.54 9.03 -4.87
N PRO A 85 -17.14 8.53 -3.78
CA PRO A 85 -16.64 7.35 -3.08
C PRO A 85 -16.65 6.09 -3.96
N ARG A 86 -17.50 6.04 -5.00
CA ARG A 86 -17.52 4.94 -5.95
C ARG A 86 -16.29 4.96 -6.85
N VAL A 87 -15.81 6.14 -7.24
CA VAL A 87 -14.58 6.29 -8.04
C VAL A 87 -13.37 5.91 -7.20
N MET A 88 -13.28 6.38 -5.96
CA MET A 88 -12.21 5.98 -5.03
C MET A 88 -12.15 4.46 -4.83
N LYS A 89 -13.31 3.82 -4.60
CA LYS A 89 -13.38 2.36 -4.45
C LYS A 89 -12.92 1.63 -5.73
N ASN A 90 -13.26 2.15 -6.89
CA ASN A 90 -12.84 1.56 -8.17
C ASN A 90 -11.33 1.70 -8.38
N ILE A 91 -10.74 2.84 -8.02
CA ILE A 91 -9.29 3.06 -8.08
C ILE A 91 -8.57 2.10 -7.12
N ASP A 92 -9.03 1.99 -5.87
CA ASP A 92 -8.44 1.08 -4.89
C ASP A 92 -8.49 -0.38 -5.37
N ALA A 93 -9.64 -0.82 -5.91
CA ALA A 93 -9.79 -2.15 -6.49
C ALA A 93 -8.87 -2.37 -7.71
N TYR A 94 -8.74 -1.37 -8.58
CA TYR A 94 -7.86 -1.42 -9.75
C TYR A 94 -6.39 -1.49 -9.35
N LEU A 95 -5.95 -0.70 -8.37
CA LEU A 95 -4.59 -0.74 -7.86
C LEU A 95 -4.28 -2.10 -7.24
N ARG A 96 -5.15 -2.60 -6.35
CA ARG A 96 -5.00 -3.93 -5.74
C ARG A 96 -4.92 -5.02 -6.80
N LYS A 97 -5.83 -5.01 -7.78
CA LYS A 97 -5.84 -6.02 -8.84
C LYS A 97 -4.56 -5.98 -9.67
N ASN A 98 -4.15 -4.81 -10.17
CA ASN A 98 -2.93 -4.71 -10.97
C ASN A 98 -1.67 -5.04 -10.18
N LEU A 99 -1.60 -4.65 -8.90
CA LEU A 99 -0.49 -5.01 -8.02
C LEU A 99 -0.41 -6.52 -7.84
N LEU A 100 -1.55 -7.16 -7.52
CA LEU A 100 -1.61 -8.61 -7.32
C LEU A 100 -1.33 -9.40 -8.61
N GLU A 101 -1.86 -8.94 -9.75
CA GLU A 101 -1.61 -9.56 -11.05
C GLU A 101 -0.15 -9.36 -11.50
N SER A 102 0.43 -8.17 -11.26
CA SER A 102 1.80 -7.85 -11.67
C SER A 102 2.88 -8.46 -10.78
N GLU A 103 2.65 -8.60 -9.47
CA GLU A 103 3.63 -9.21 -8.55
C GLU A 103 3.51 -10.74 -8.46
N TYR A 104 2.30 -11.29 -8.57
CA TYR A 104 2.07 -12.72 -8.31
C TYR A 104 1.64 -13.52 -9.55
N GLY A 105 1.35 -12.88 -10.68
CA GLY A 105 0.86 -13.56 -11.89
C GLY A 105 -0.50 -14.25 -11.70
N ILE A 106 -1.23 -13.94 -10.62
CA ILE A 106 -2.51 -14.55 -10.27
C ILE A 106 -3.60 -13.84 -11.07
N LYS A 107 -4.07 -14.47 -12.14
CA LYS A 107 -5.26 -14.05 -12.88
C LYS A 107 -6.52 -14.50 -12.13
N PHE A 108 -7.39 -13.56 -11.76
CA PHE A 108 -8.72 -13.85 -11.24
C PHE A 108 -9.75 -13.94 -12.35
#